data_AF-A0AAP7FHJ4-F1
#
_entry.id   AF-A0AAP7FHJ4-F1
#
_cell.length_a   1.000
_cell.length_b   1.000
_cell.length_c   1.000
_cell.angle_alpha   90.00
_cell.angle_beta   90.00
_cell.angle_gamma   90.00
#
_symmetry.space_group_name_H-M   'P 1'
#
loop_
_entity.id
_entity.type
_entity.pdbx_description
1 polymer ?
#
loop_
_entity_poly.entity_id
_entity_poly.type
_entity_poly.pdbx_seq_one_letter_code
_entity_poly.pdbx_strand_id
1 'polypeptide(L)'
;MQVCQVYEGVVEVADRLGQLRMPAEAIAEAVYQGHLHRVRLTPNHPGIFPGMEMWGWIVSSLRDQLRPFGWMAHENANYPLTVHPDLLLALSVASADAGVGNPSCTPTNRSKKGKSTVDAVQQNRQLDMFAELIPQLSGPHGTDGHETWILLHHTDTVKNEIRLELSRPASIGRGGKITAWFERILLSPIDLNDDFTALSTPSGADIEIDIRRKNA
;
A
#
# COMPACT_ATOMS: atom_id res chain seq x y z
N MET A 1 18.02 -19.46 -8.19
CA MET A 1 17.25 -18.24 -7.83
C MET A 1 16.03 -18.25 -8.70
N GLN A 2 14.84 -18.23 -8.08
CA GLN A 2 13.60 -18.04 -8.82
C GLN A 2 13.63 -16.65 -9.47
N VAL A 3 13.20 -16.56 -10.72
CA VAL A 3 13.10 -15.30 -11.45
C VAL A 3 11.95 -14.49 -10.81
N CYS A 4 12.17 -13.19 -10.58
CA CYS A 4 11.12 -12.30 -10.11
C CYS A 4 10.02 -12.22 -11.17
N GLN A 5 8.79 -12.56 -10.79
CA GLN A 5 7.62 -12.36 -11.65
C GLN A 5 7.26 -10.87 -11.66
N VAL A 6 7.06 -10.27 -12.83
CA VAL A 6 6.70 -8.86 -12.98
C VAL A 6 5.42 -8.77 -13.80
N TYR A 7 4.43 -8.05 -13.28
CA TYR A 7 3.17 -7.73 -13.95
C TYR A 7 3.18 -6.23 -14.27
N GLU A 8 3.08 -5.88 -15.55
CA GLU A 8 3.12 -4.49 -16.02
C GLU A 8 2.03 -4.15 -17.05
N GLY A 9 1.46 -5.15 -17.73
CA GLY A 9 0.34 -4.95 -18.64
C GLY A 9 -0.95 -4.65 -17.89
N VAL A 10 -1.79 -3.73 -18.40
CA VAL A 10 -3.04 -3.32 -17.74
C VAL A 10 -3.93 -4.51 -17.36
N VAL A 11 -4.08 -5.48 -18.27
CA VAL A 11 -4.90 -6.68 -18.03
C VAL A 11 -4.23 -7.60 -16.99
N GLU A 12 -2.92 -7.85 -17.13
CA GLU A 12 -2.16 -8.72 -16.22
C GLU A 12 -2.17 -8.18 -14.78
N VAL A 13 -2.02 -6.86 -14.64
CA VAL A 13 -2.09 -6.14 -13.37
C VAL A 13 -3.49 -6.25 -12.79
N ALA A 14 -4.54 -5.98 -13.57
CA ALA A 14 -5.92 -6.07 -13.11
C ALA A 14 -6.28 -7.50 -12.64
N ASP A 15 -5.91 -8.52 -13.42
CA ASP A 15 -6.16 -9.91 -13.09
C ASP A 15 -5.45 -10.31 -11.80
N ARG A 16 -4.18 -9.92 -11.64
CA ARG A 16 -3.41 -10.27 -10.45
C ARG A 16 -3.92 -9.54 -9.21
N LEU A 17 -4.26 -8.26 -9.32
CA LEU A 17 -4.90 -7.50 -8.25
C LEU A 17 -6.28 -8.07 -7.86
N GLY A 18 -7.04 -8.60 -8.82
CA GLY A 18 -8.29 -9.33 -8.58
C GLY A 18 -8.10 -10.57 -7.72
N GLN A 19 -7.03 -11.34 -7.95
CA GLN A 19 -6.67 -12.51 -7.12
C GLN A 19 -6.32 -12.12 -5.68
N LEU A 20 -5.71 -10.94 -5.49
CA LEU A 20 -5.38 -10.40 -4.16
C LEU A 20 -6.56 -9.66 -3.51
N ARG A 21 -7.68 -9.47 -4.22
CA ARG A 21 -8.80 -8.61 -3.78
C ARG A 21 -8.34 -7.21 -3.39
N MET A 22 -7.46 -6.61 -4.18
CA MET A 22 -6.94 -5.26 -3.97
C MET A 22 -7.15 -4.41 -5.24
N PRO A 23 -8.30 -3.74 -5.42
CA PRO A 23 -8.53 -2.93 -6.61
C PRO A 23 -7.50 -1.82 -6.78
N ALA A 24 -7.10 -1.55 -8.02
CA ALA A 24 -6.06 -0.55 -8.33
C ALA A 24 -6.48 0.85 -7.86
N GLU A 25 -7.74 1.20 -8.04
CA GLU A 25 -8.35 2.45 -7.63
C GLU A 25 -8.31 2.65 -6.10
N ALA A 26 -8.54 1.60 -5.33
CA ALA A 26 -8.47 1.64 -3.86
C ALA A 26 -7.05 1.92 -3.37
N ILE A 27 -6.04 1.33 -4.03
CA ILE A 27 -4.63 1.55 -3.74
C ILE A 27 -4.21 2.97 -4.12
N ALA A 28 -4.58 3.40 -5.33
CA ALA A 28 -4.25 4.73 -5.85
C ALA A 28 -4.87 5.82 -4.95
N GLU A 29 -6.15 5.69 -4.60
CA GLU A 29 -6.85 6.62 -3.71
C GLU A 29 -6.18 6.70 -2.34
N ALA A 30 -5.80 5.56 -1.75
CA ALA A 30 -5.11 5.55 -0.46
C ALA A 30 -3.78 6.31 -0.50
N VAL A 31 -3.01 6.17 -1.59
CA VAL A 31 -1.75 6.89 -1.74
C VAL A 31 -1.96 8.37 -2.03
N TYR A 32 -2.98 8.69 -2.81
CA TYR A 32 -3.37 10.06 -3.10
C TYR A 32 -3.79 10.83 -1.84
N GLN A 33 -4.61 10.22 -0.97
CA GLN A 33 -4.96 10.81 0.33
C GLN A 33 -3.71 11.10 1.17
N GLY A 34 -2.78 10.14 1.26
CA GLY A 34 -1.50 10.37 1.93
C GLY A 34 -0.71 11.54 1.35
N HIS A 35 -0.72 11.71 0.02
CA HIS A 35 -0.07 12.83 -0.64
C HIS A 35 -0.74 14.17 -0.31
N LEU A 36 -2.08 14.25 -0.34
CA LEU A 36 -2.82 15.47 0.01
C LEU A 36 -2.51 15.97 1.42
N HIS A 37 -2.34 15.05 2.37
CA HIS A 37 -1.93 15.41 3.73
C HIS A 37 -0.49 15.90 3.80
N ARG A 38 0.41 15.31 3.02
CA ARG A 38 1.82 15.72 2.95
C ARG A 38 2.00 17.13 2.38
N VAL A 39 1.29 17.49 1.31
CA VAL A 39 1.50 18.77 0.60
C VAL A 39 0.96 19.99 1.37
N ARG A 40 0.09 19.77 2.37
CA ARG A 40 -0.41 20.83 3.26
C ARG A 40 0.64 21.27 4.28
N LEU A 41 1.72 20.52 4.43
CA LEU A 41 2.77 20.81 5.40
C LEU A 41 3.68 21.92 4.91
N THR A 42 4.07 22.79 5.82
CA THR A 42 4.95 23.93 5.57
C THR A 42 6.40 23.61 5.93
N PRO A 43 7.39 24.38 5.42
CA PRO A 43 8.80 24.25 5.81
C PRO A 43 9.09 24.43 7.31
N ASN A 44 8.13 24.94 8.10
CA ASN A 44 8.27 25.07 9.56
C ASN A 44 8.10 23.75 10.31
N HIS A 45 7.60 22.68 9.65
CA HIS A 45 7.49 21.37 10.27
C HIS A 45 8.87 20.66 10.33
N PRO A 46 9.08 19.75 11.29
CA PRO A 46 10.30 18.94 11.35
C PRO A 46 10.52 18.15 10.05
N GLY A 47 11.76 18.03 9.58
CA GLY A 47 12.06 17.41 8.28
C GLY A 47 11.60 15.95 8.12
N ILE A 48 11.46 15.20 9.23
CA ILE A 48 10.94 13.81 9.19
C ILE A 48 9.42 13.73 9.10
N PHE A 49 8.72 14.80 9.49
CA PHE A 49 7.27 14.81 9.68
C PHE A 49 6.49 14.57 8.37
N PRO A 50 6.85 15.17 7.22
CA PRO A 50 6.11 14.93 5.97
C PRO A 50 6.07 13.48 5.51
N GLY A 51 7.16 12.73 5.76
CA GLY A 51 7.20 11.31 5.44
C GLY A 51 6.33 10.48 6.40
N MET A 52 6.32 10.84 7.68
CA MET A 52 5.52 10.18 8.71
C MET A 52 4.02 10.44 8.51
N GLU A 53 3.65 11.70 8.26
CA GLU A 53 2.27 12.11 7.99
C GLU A 53 1.72 11.36 6.77
N MET A 54 2.43 11.41 5.65
CA MET A 54 2.04 10.67 4.44
C MET A 54 1.83 9.20 4.74
N TRP A 55 2.82 8.55 5.38
CA TRP A 55 2.74 7.13 5.69
C TRP A 55 1.53 6.76 6.57
N GLY A 56 1.25 7.53 7.62
CA GLY A 56 0.12 7.29 8.51
C GLY A 56 -1.23 7.38 7.77
N TRP A 57 -1.39 8.39 6.92
CA TRP A 57 -2.59 8.56 6.11
C TRP A 57 -2.75 7.50 5.03
N ILE A 58 -1.66 7.06 4.38
CA ILE A 58 -1.74 5.93 3.44
C ILE A 58 -2.23 4.69 4.18
N VAL A 59 -1.65 4.36 5.33
CA VAL A 59 -2.05 3.16 6.11
C VAL A 59 -3.54 3.23 6.50
N SER A 60 -4.00 4.36 7.02
CA SER A 60 -5.41 4.53 7.40
C SER A 60 -6.34 4.42 6.19
N SER A 61 -6.07 5.20 5.13
CA SER A 61 -6.90 5.21 3.94
C SER A 61 -6.93 3.85 3.26
N LEU A 62 -5.80 3.14 3.22
CA LEU A 62 -5.73 1.80 2.64
C LEU A 62 -6.60 0.80 3.41
N ARG A 63 -6.64 0.89 4.74
CA ARG A 63 -7.52 0.05 5.59
C ARG A 63 -8.99 0.33 5.34
N ASP A 64 -9.37 1.58 5.11
CA ASP A 64 -10.76 1.95 4.84
C ASP A 64 -11.19 1.54 3.41
N GLN A 65 -10.34 1.81 2.42
CA GLN A 65 -10.60 1.47 1.01
C GLN A 65 -10.66 -0.04 0.78
N LEU A 66 -9.83 -0.83 1.47
CA LEU A 66 -9.77 -2.28 1.28
C LEU A 66 -10.75 -3.07 2.17
N ARG A 67 -11.42 -2.42 3.14
CA ARG A 67 -12.37 -3.08 4.05
C ARG A 67 -13.50 -3.83 3.32
N PRO A 68 -14.15 -3.27 2.28
CA PRO A 68 -15.18 -3.98 1.53
C PRO A 68 -14.68 -5.26 0.83
N PHE A 69 -13.36 -5.39 0.66
CA PHE A 69 -12.71 -6.50 -0.03
C PHE A 69 -12.15 -7.57 0.92
N GLY A 70 -12.53 -7.52 2.20
CA GLY A 70 -12.14 -8.52 3.21
C GLY A 70 -10.84 -8.21 3.95
N TRP A 71 -10.24 -7.04 3.72
CA TRP A 71 -9.05 -6.61 4.43
C TRP A 71 -9.39 -5.96 5.76
N MET A 72 -8.55 -6.18 6.78
CA MET A 72 -8.75 -5.66 8.13
C MET A 72 -7.46 -5.06 8.68
N ALA A 73 -7.61 -4.07 9.55
CA ALA A 73 -6.48 -3.52 10.30
C ALA A 73 -5.92 -4.58 11.26
N HIS A 74 -4.60 -4.71 11.31
CA HIS A 74 -3.90 -5.53 12.28
C HIS A 74 -2.67 -4.77 12.80
N GLU A 75 -2.51 -4.74 14.12
CA GLU A 75 -1.38 -4.08 14.79
C GLU A 75 -0.62 -5.12 15.62
N ASN A 76 0.65 -5.33 15.30
CA ASN A 76 1.52 -6.19 16.09
C ASN A 76 2.85 -5.47 16.36
N ALA A 77 3.16 -5.17 17.63
CA ALA A 77 4.43 -4.58 18.06
C ALA A 77 4.93 -3.38 17.22
N ASN A 78 4.05 -2.40 16.94
CA ASN A 78 4.31 -1.22 16.09
C ASN A 78 4.59 -1.55 14.61
N TYR A 79 4.15 -2.71 14.14
CA TYR A 79 4.12 -3.05 12.73
C TYR A 79 2.68 -2.99 12.21
N PRO A 80 2.24 -1.81 11.70
CA PRO A 80 0.90 -1.67 11.18
C PRO A 80 0.76 -2.46 9.89
N LEU A 81 -0.12 -3.44 9.93
CA LEU A 81 -0.48 -4.29 8.81
C LEU A 81 -1.95 -4.10 8.44
N THR A 82 -2.24 -4.42 7.20
CA THR A 82 -3.59 -4.62 6.68
C THR A 82 -3.64 -6.07 6.20
N VAL A 83 -4.48 -6.91 6.80
CA VAL A 83 -4.46 -8.37 6.58
C VAL A 83 -5.74 -8.85 5.93
N HIS A 84 -5.65 -9.84 5.05
CA HIS A 84 -6.78 -10.59 4.54
C HIS A 84 -6.72 -12.00 5.14
N PRO A 85 -7.59 -12.35 6.11
CA PRO A 85 -7.50 -13.61 6.84
C PRO A 85 -7.75 -14.82 5.94
N ASP A 86 -8.75 -14.78 5.05
CA ASP A 86 -9.07 -15.95 4.22
C ASP A 86 -8.00 -16.27 3.17
N LEU A 87 -7.35 -15.25 2.63
CA LEU A 87 -6.28 -15.39 1.64
C LEU A 87 -4.91 -15.56 2.29
N LEU A 88 -4.83 -15.47 3.62
CA LEU A 88 -3.58 -15.45 4.39
C LEU A 88 -2.59 -14.43 3.81
N LEU A 89 -3.03 -13.18 3.63
CA LEU A 89 -2.19 -12.11 3.09
C LEU A 89 -2.02 -10.99 4.12
N ALA A 90 -0.82 -10.43 4.20
CA ALA A 90 -0.52 -9.24 4.98
C ALA A 90 0.03 -8.14 4.06
N LEU A 91 -0.33 -6.89 4.33
CA LEU A 91 0.10 -5.73 3.55
C LEU A 91 0.72 -4.69 4.47
N SER A 92 1.94 -4.26 4.12
CA SER A 92 2.62 -3.13 4.75
C SER A 92 2.89 -2.02 3.74
N VAL A 93 3.12 -0.79 4.22
CA VAL A 93 3.38 0.37 3.37
C VAL A 93 4.81 0.86 3.55
N ALA A 94 5.49 1.21 2.45
CA ALA A 94 6.83 1.79 2.50
C ALA A 94 7.09 2.78 1.36
N SER A 95 7.78 3.88 1.67
CA SER A 95 8.43 4.68 0.63
C SER A 95 9.68 3.95 0.09
N ALA A 96 9.94 4.12 -1.20
CA ALA A 96 11.06 3.51 -1.89
C ALA A 96 11.81 4.50 -2.81
N ASP A 97 12.87 4.00 -3.43
CA ASP A 97 13.68 4.74 -4.40
C ASP A 97 12.97 4.92 -5.75
N ALA A 98 13.67 5.54 -6.70
CA ALA A 98 13.16 5.83 -8.03
C ALA A 98 13.03 4.59 -8.94
N GLY A 99 13.29 3.37 -8.44
CA GLY A 99 13.06 2.12 -9.17
C GLY A 99 11.60 1.67 -9.17
N VAL A 100 10.75 2.24 -8.31
CA VAL A 100 9.32 1.92 -8.23
C VAL A 100 8.63 2.18 -9.56
N GLY A 101 7.81 1.24 -10.02
CA GLY A 101 7.09 1.34 -11.29
C GLY A 101 7.97 1.10 -12.52
N ASN A 102 9.25 0.77 -12.35
CA ASN A 102 10.15 0.46 -13.47
C ASN A 102 10.45 -1.06 -13.50
N PRO A 103 10.06 -1.78 -14.58
CA PRO A 103 10.27 -3.21 -14.69
C PRO A 103 11.75 -3.59 -14.78
N SER A 104 12.59 -2.69 -15.31
CA SER A 104 14.03 -2.90 -15.48
C SER A 104 14.85 -2.61 -14.21
N CYS A 105 14.20 -2.19 -13.12
CA CYS A 105 14.85 -1.85 -11.85
C CYS A 105 14.45 -2.83 -10.73
N THR A 106 15.25 -2.88 -9.66
CA THR A 106 14.88 -3.59 -8.42
C THR A 106 14.80 -2.54 -7.31
N PRO A 107 13.61 -1.99 -7.02
CA PRO A 107 13.49 -0.93 -6.02
C PRO A 107 13.84 -1.44 -4.63
N THR A 108 14.31 -0.53 -3.77
CA THR A 108 14.50 -0.78 -2.34
C THR A 108 13.80 0.26 -1.49
N ASN A 109 13.42 -0.14 -0.28
CA ASN A 109 12.82 0.75 0.72
C ASN A 109 13.77 1.90 1.08
N ARG A 110 13.25 3.12 1.26
CA ARG A 110 14.06 4.31 1.55
C ARG A 110 14.66 4.28 2.97
N SER A 111 13.86 3.96 3.97
CA SER A 111 14.29 3.85 5.37
C SER A 111 14.63 2.41 5.73
N LYS A 112 15.65 2.19 6.56
CA LYS A 112 16.00 0.84 7.06
C LYS A 112 14.78 0.19 7.73
N LYS A 113 14.51 -1.07 7.42
CA LYS A 113 13.41 -1.83 8.03
C LYS A 113 13.88 -2.58 9.26
N GLY A 114 12.99 -2.68 10.24
CA GLY A 114 13.24 -3.33 11.52
C GLY A 114 13.00 -4.83 11.48
N LYS A 115 13.10 -5.46 12.66
CA LYS A 115 12.94 -6.91 12.85
C LYS A 115 11.63 -7.45 12.27
N SER A 116 10.50 -6.77 12.45
CA SER A 116 9.21 -7.25 11.95
C SER A 116 9.18 -7.45 10.43
N THR A 117 9.80 -6.56 9.65
CA THR A 117 9.92 -6.76 8.21
C THR A 117 10.93 -7.86 7.88
N VAL A 118 12.01 -8.01 8.65
CA VAL A 118 12.97 -9.11 8.43
C VAL A 118 12.28 -10.46 8.62
N ASP A 119 11.50 -10.60 9.68
CA ASP A 119 10.75 -11.81 10.00
C ASP A 119 9.69 -12.08 8.91
N ALA A 120 8.96 -11.06 8.43
CA ALA A 120 8.02 -11.19 7.33
C ALA A 120 8.67 -11.67 6.01
N VAL A 121 9.87 -11.17 5.69
CA VAL A 121 10.64 -11.62 4.51
C VAL A 121 11.12 -13.06 4.68
N GLN A 122 11.52 -13.46 5.90
CA GLN A 122 11.90 -14.85 6.18
C GLN A 122 10.70 -15.80 6.05
N GLN A 123 9.53 -15.39 6.55
CA GLN A 123 8.30 -16.14 6.41
C GLN A 123 7.90 -16.31 4.94
N ASN A 124 7.93 -15.25 4.13
CA ASN A 124 7.68 -15.36 2.67
C ASN A 124 8.58 -16.42 2.01
N ARG A 125 9.87 -16.48 2.37
CA ARG A 125 10.79 -17.50 1.84
C ARG A 125 10.40 -18.90 2.27
N GLN A 126 9.96 -19.09 3.51
CA GLN A 126 9.53 -20.39 4.01
C GLN A 126 8.25 -20.85 3.30
N LEU A 127 7.29 -19.93 3.09
CA LEU A 127 6.07 -20.20 2.34
C LEU A 127 6.36 -20.63 0.90
N ASP A 128 7.30 -19.96 0.24
CA ASP A 128 7.71 -20.26 -1.14
C ASP A 128 8.47 -21.60 -1.26
N MET A 129 9.28 -21.96 -0.26
CA MET A 129 10.03 -23.24 -0.23
C MET A 129 9.18 -24.46 0.12
N PHE A 130 8.12 -24.28 0.92
CA PHE A 130 7.32 -25.37 1.49
C PHE A 130 5.83 -25.28 1.12
N ALA A 131 5.50 -24.72 -0.05
CA ALA A 131 4.12 -24.51 -0.48
C ALA A 131 3.23 -25.77 -0.38
N GLU A 132 3.80 -26.98 -0.52
CA GLU A 132 3.10 -28.27 -0.44
C GLU A 132 3.07 -28.90 0.97
N LEU A 133 3.84 -28.38 1.92
CA LEU A 133 4.13 -29.02 3.22
C LEU A 133 3.62 -28.22 4.42
N ILE A 134 3.09 -27.01 4.22
CA ILE A 134 2.65 -26.15 5.32
C ILE A 134 1.27 -26.60 5.80
N PRO A 135 1.14 -27.13 7.04
CA PRO A 135 -0.15 -27.27 7.67
C PRO A 135 -0.76 -25.88 7.82
N GLN A 136 -2.07 -25.75 7.65
CA GLN A 136 -2.80 -24.49 7.88
C GLN A 136 -2.58 -24.02 9.33
N LEU A 137 -1.50 -23.28 9.57
CA LEU A 137 -1.19 -22.67 10.86
C LEU A 137 -2.00 -21.39 10.97
N SER A 138 -3.31 -21.54 11.19
CA SER A 138 -4.18 -20.44 11.58
C SER A 138 -4.10 -20.28 13.10
N GLY A 139 -3.06 -19.58 13.58
CA GLY A 139 -3.06 -19.07 14.94
C GLY A 139 -4.10 -17.95 15.07
N PRO A 140 -4.99 -17.96 16.08
CA PRO A 140 -6.11 -17.01 16.16
C PRO A 140 -5.72 -15.53 16.37
N HIS A 141 -4.43 -15.22 16.56
CA HIS A 141 -3.95 -13.89 16.93
C HIS A 141 -2.63 -13.44 16.29
N GLY A 142 -2.15 -14.10 15.22
CA GLY A 142 -0.87 -13.78 14.59
C GLY A 142 -0.94 -13.69 13.06
N THR A 143 0.07 -13.06 12.44
CA THR A 143 0.28 -13.07 10.99
C THR A 143 1.09 -14.27 10.51
N ASP A 144 1.21 -15.30 11.34
CA ASP A 144 1.87 -16.56 10.97
C ASP A 144 1.15 -17.16 9.76
N GLY A 145 1.92 -17.72 8.83
CA GLY A 145 1.40 -18.28 7.58
C GLY A 145 0.95 -17.25 6.53
N HIS A 146 0.91 -15.94 6.85
CA HIS A 146 0.54 -14.92 5.88
C HIS A 146 1.67 -14.60 4.89
N GLU A 147 1.35 -14.50 3.61
CA GLU A 147 2.26 -13.89 2.64
C GLU A 147 2.24 -12.37 2.82
N THR A 148 3.40 -11.79 3.13
CA THR A 148 3.51 -10.34 3.32
C THR A 148 3.87 -9.64 2.02
N TRP A 149 3.03 -8.70 1.63
CA TRP A 149 3.19 -7.76 0.53
C TRP A 149 3.58 -6.38 1.04
N ILE A 150 4.22 -5.60 0.19
CA ILE A 150 4.58 -4.21 0.47
C ILE A 150 4.03 -3.32 -0.64
N LEU A 151 3.17 -2.38 -0.26
CA LEU A 151 2.82 -1.24 -1.10
C LEU A 151 3.99 -0.25 -1.07
N LEU A 152 4.73 -0.21 -2.17
CA LEU A 152 5.81 0.72 -2.40
C LEU A 152 5.27 1.96 -3.11
N HIS A 153 5.73 3.13 -2.66
CA HIS A 153 5.44 4.39 -3.34
C HIS A 153 6.69 5.25 -3.49
N HIS A 154 6.75 5.99 -4.60
CA HIS A 154 7.79 6.98 -4.88
C HIS A 154 7.17 8.24 -5.49
N THR A 155 7.30 9.37 -4.81
CA THR A 155 6.92 10.68 -5.36
C THR A 155 8.06 11.20 -6.24
N ASP A 156 7.80 11.32 -7.53
CA ASP A 156 8.71 11.88 -8.51
C ASP A 156 8.37 13.35 -8.76
N THR A 157 9.15 14.25 -8.17
CA THR A 157 8.90 15.69 -8.26
C THR A 157 9.31 16.29 -9.60
N VAL A 158 10.09 15.58 -10.42
CA VAL A 158 10.51 16.06 -11.75
C VAL A 158 9.40 15.78 -12.76
N LYS A 159 8.79 14.60 -12.68
CA LYS A 159 7.64 14.23 -13.51
C LYS A 159 6.29 14.68 -12.95
N ASN A 160 6.28 15.12 -11.69
CA ASN A 160 5.08 15.47 -10.94
C ASN A 160 4.07 14.31 -10.91
N GLU A 161 4.53 13.13 -10.51
CA GLU A 161 3.73 11.91 -10.40
C GLU A 161 4.05 11.13 -9.12
N ILE A 162 3.18 10.21 -8.73
CA ILE A 162 3.46 9.20 -7.70
C ILE A 162 3.43 7.82 -8.33
N ARG A 163 4.59 7.15 -8.36
CA ARG A 163 4.73 5.78 -8.83
C ARG A 163 4.47 4.80 -7.70
N LEU A 164 3.72 3.74 -8.00
CA LEU A 164 3.24 2.75 -7.03
C LEU A 164 3.53 1.34 -7.53
N GLU A 165 3.87 0.42 -6.63
CA GLU A 165 3.86 -1.01 -6.93
C GLU A 165 3.56 -1.84 -5.68
N LEU A 166 2.89 -2.97 -5.87
CA LEU A 166 2.76 -4.00 -4.84
C LEU A 166 3.84 -5.05 -5.08
N SER A 167 4.68 -5.28 -4.07
CA SER A 167 5.80 -6.22 -4.21
C SER A 167 5.88 -7.20 -3.05
N ARG A 168 6.06 -8.48 -3.38
CA ARG A 168 6.28 -9.57 -2.42
C ARG A 168 7.78 -9.77 -2.22
N PRO A 169 8.37 -9.38 -1.08
CA PRO A 169 9.81 -9.43 -0.89
C PRO A 169 10.33 -10.85 -0.76
N ALA A 170 11.44 -11.12 -1.47
CA ALA A 170 12.17 -12.39 -1.43
C ALA A 170 13.46 -12.29 -0.62
N SER A 171 14.02 -11.10 -0.44
CA SER A 171 15.27 -10.95 0.31
C SER A 171 15.45 -9.59 0.96
N ILE A 172 16.05 -9.60 2.15
CA ILE A 172 16.46 -8.40 2.86
C ILE A 172 17.93 -8.52 3.29
N GLY A 173 18.72 -7.51 2.98
CA GLY A 173 20.12 -7.42 3.35
C GLY A 173 20.31 -6.98 4.80
N ARG A 174 21.53 -7.14 5.32
CA ARG A 174 21.91 -6.77 6.71
C ARG A 174 21.63 -5.31 7.08
N GLY A 175 21.47 -4.41 6.10
CA GLY A 175 21.12 -3.01 6.32
C GLY A 175 19.62 -2.72 6.49
N GLY A 176 18.76 -3.75 6.56
CA GLY A 176 17.30 -3.57 6.58
C GLY A 176 16.77 -3.04 5.24
N LYS A 177 17.45 -3.36 4.15
CA LYS A 177 17.13 -2.96 2.78
C LYS A 177 16.72 -4.20 2.00
N ILE A 178 15.55 -4.17 1.40
CA ILE A 178 15.06 -5.25 0.56
C ILE A 178 15.90 -5.28 -0.72
N THR A 179 16.35 -6.46 -1.11
CA THR A 179 17.31 -6.66 -2.22
C THR A 179 16.76 -7.52 -3.35
N ALA A 180 15.63 -8.21 -3.13
CA ALA A 180 15.01 -9.05 -4.15
C ALA A 180 13.51 -9.22 -3.86
N TRP A 181 12.76 -9.50 -4.92
CA TRP A 181 11.31 -9.67 -4.93
C TRP A 181 10.97 -11.01 -5.57
N PHE A 182 9.95 -11.70 -5.05
CA PHE A 182 9.36 -12.86 -5.70
C PHE A 182 8.44 -12.41 -6.83
N GLU A 183 7.70 -11.33 -6.54
CA GLU A 183 6.65 -10.82 -7.40
C GLU A 183 6.57 -9.29 -7.28
N ARG A 184 6.33 -8.62 -8.41
CA ARG A 184 6.10 -7.17 -8.50
C ARG A 184 4.91 -6.91 -9.42
N ILE A 185 3.94 -6.16 -8.91
CA ILE A 185 2.76 -5.69 -9.65
C ILE A 185 2.90 -4.18 -9.78
N LEU A 186 3.20 -3.70 -10.99
CA LEU A 186 3.43 -2.30 -11.27
C LEU A 186 2.10 -1.62 -11.57
N LEU A 187 1.69 -0.68 -10.73
CA LEU A 187 0.44 0.07 -10.92
C LEU A 187 0.70 1.31 -11.78
N SER A 188 -0.36 1.78 -12.44
CA SER A 188 -0.33 3.08 -13.12
C SER A 188 0.07 4.19 -12.14
N PRO A 189 0.96 5.12 -12.55
CA PRO A 189 1.31 6.26 -11.72
C PRO A 189 0.10 7.18 -11.51
N ILE A 190 0.06 7.84 -10.36
CA ILE A 190 -0.87 8.94 -10.11
C ILE A 190 -0.23 10.20 -10.69
N ASP A 191 -0.84 10.79 -11.72
CA ASP A 191 -0.44 12.11 -12.23
C ASP A 191 -0.88 13.19 -11.24
N LEU A 192 0.03 14.09 -10.85
CA LEU A 192 -0.25 15.21 -9.95
C LEU A 192 -0.47 16.53 -10.69
N ASN A 193 -0.41 16.51 -12.03
CA ASN A 193 -0.81 17.65 -12.87
C ASN A 193 -2.30 17.62 -13.21
N ASP A 194 -2.98 16.49 -12.99
CA ASP A 194 -4.40 16.37 -13.30
C ASP A 194 -5.18 17.22 -12.30
N ASP A 195 -5.62 18.39 -12.77
CA ASP A 195 -6.52 19.26 -12.04
C ASP A 195 -7.76 18.45 -11.71
N PHE A 196 -8.04 18.29 -10.41
CA PHE A 196 -9.23 17.65 -9.86
C PHE A 196 -10.40 17.74 -10.84
N THR A 197 -10.85 16.60 -11.35
CA THR A 197 -12.11 16.52 -12.10
C THR A 197 -13.14 17.27 -11.27
N ALA A 198 -13.64 18.40 -11.78
CA ALA A 198 -14.57 19.23 -11.05
C ALA A 198 -15.69 18.32 -10.55
N LEU A 199 -15.81 18.16 -9.23
CA LEU A 199 -16.97 17.49 -8.66
C LEU A 199 -18.16 18.30 -9.15
N SER A 200 -18.89 17.75 -10.11
CA SER A 200 -20.17 18.31 -10.49
C SER A 200 -20.99 18.29 -9.21
N THR A 201 -21.36 19.48 -8.72
CA THR A 201 -22.35 19.60 -7.67
C THR A 201 -23.52 18.72 -8.05
N PRO A 202 -23.99 17.82 -7.16
CA PRO A 202 -25.17 17.02 -7.45
C PRO A 202 -26.26 17.96 -7.93
N SER A 203 -26.74 17.76 -9.16
CA SER A 203 -27.92 18.47 -9.67
C SER A 203 -29.14 17.83 -9.02
N GLY A 204 -29.28 18.07 -7.70
CA GLY A 204 -30.50 17.78 -6.96
C GLY A 204 -31.43 18.97 -7.06
N ALA A 205 -32.74 18.72 -6.95
CA ALA A 205 -33.70 19.81 -6.79
C ALA A 205 -33.37 20.60 -5.51
N ASP A 206 -33.48 21.93 -5.57
CA ASP A 206 -33.42 22.76 -4.38
C ASP A 206 -34.49 22.31 -3.39
N ILE A 207 -34.07 21.87 -2.20
CA ILE A 207 -34.99 21.48 -1.14
C ILE A 207 -35.23 22.72 -0.27
N GLU A 208 -36.45 23.25 -0.29
CA GLU A 208 -36.89 24.22 0.72
C GLU A 208 -37.07 23.51 2.07
N ILE A 209 -36.17 23.78 3.01
CA ILE A 209 -36.28 23.32 4.38
C ILE A 209 -36.92 24.43 5.21
N ASP A 210 -38.14 24.20 5.71
CA ASP A 210 -38.85 25.15 6.57
C ASP A 210 -38.26 25.11 8.00
N ILE A 211 -37.40 26.09 8.32
CA ILE A 211 -36.73 26.18 9.64
C ILE A 211 -37.65 26.88 10.64
N ARG A 212 -38.30 26.10 11.50
CA ARG A 212 -39.05 26.65 12.65
C ARG A 212 -38.15 26.78 13.88
N ARG A 213 -37.97 28.02 14.35
CA ARG A 213 -37.37 28.26 15.66
C ARG A 213 -38.34 27.82 16.75
N LYS A 214 -37.84 27.05 17.71
CA LYS A 214 -38.58 26.72 18.93
C LYS A 214 -38.70 27.99 19.76
N ASN A 215 -39.92 28.55 19.87
CA ASN A 215 -40.17 29.67 20.77
C ASN A 215 -39.92 29.21 22.21
N ALA A 216 -39.19 30.05 22.95
CA ALA A 216 -38.95 29.90 24.39
C ALA A 216 -40.19 30.31 25.19
#